data_AF-A0A3N5WCE1-F1
#
_entry.id   AF-A0A3N5WCE1-F1
#
_cell.length_a   1.000
_cell.length_b   1.000
_cell.length_c   1.000
_cell.angle_alpha   90.00
_cell.angle_beta   90.00
_cell.angle_gamma   90.00
#
_symmetry.space_group_name_H-M   'P 1'
#
loop_
_entity.id
_entity.type
_entity.pdbx_description
1 polymer ?
#
loop_
_entity_poly.entity_id
_entity_poly.type
_entity_poly.pdbx_seq_one_letter_code
_entity_poly.pdbx_strand_id
1 'polypeptide(L)'
;KQGIDWSSLWKKDEWLAVWIGFLIIILTLAGLKLTNVNFRWTADGEFASFAAEQLPAVDKLIKEAGGKGEEGLAAQATALKVALESGNRKNVGDAIKKMDEAVKAAKDEGLKKKVPSLVRPINSQVGRTLDKVFSVSNLTAAFYILVFFWILATIGAALMKLEVGKFIAGFPVIFIITFIAQFLAGNYTILYYGLEYVLWCLVIGLIISNVFGTPKWLMAAVKTEYFIKTGLVILGSGILFGEIVQAGGYGIVQGILVVGVVWYGCYWFARKLKVDDEFAAILASGVSICGVSAAIATSGAIKGDPKKLSYVTSLVLVCAVPMMVIMPWIIKGTNMDHMVGGAWMGGTLDTSGSVVAAGSLVSEGAMKIGVIVKMSQNVLIGFAAFILAIVWTFKKAAPGEQPGAIEIWFRFPKFVLGFMVASLIFSFLLDPKTVNAVKGQLGGLRTWWFAMAFTCIGLETRFVDLFRMGGGRPAGAFLGAQLFNILWTLLLAYLIFGGILFPAPKL
;
A
#
# COMPACT_ATOMS: atom_id res chain seq x y z
N LYS A 1 22.64 -33.03 22.22
CA LYS A 1 22.04 -31.70 22.45
C LYS A 1 22.98 -30.65 21.89
N GLN A 2 22.78 -30.20 20.64
CA GLN A 2 23.53 -29.04 20.13
C GLN A 2 23.09 -27.82 20.94
N GLY A 3 24.04 -27.14 21.60
CA GLY A 3 23.78 -25.92 22.34
C GLY A 3 23.17 -24.84 21.41
N ILE A 4 22.39 -23.93 21.97
CA ILE A 4 21.82 -22.81 21.23
C ILE A 4 22.99 -21.98 20.68
N ASP A 5 23.16 -21.95 19.36
CA ASP A 5 24.13 -21.07 18.71
C ASP A 5 23.61 -19.63 18.76
N TRP A 6 23.97 -18.91 19.82
CA TRP A 6 23.63 -17.50 20.00
C TRP A 6 24.23 -16.59 18.91
N SER A 7 25.28 -17.06 18.20
CA SER A 7 25.84 -16.31 17.06
C SER A 7 24.91 -16.29 15.85
N SER A 8 23.95 -17.21 15.78
CA SER A 8 22.89 -17.22 14.77
C SER A 8 21.91 -16.05 14.88
N LEU A 9 21.83 -15.39 16.04
CA LEU A 9 21.02 -14.19 16.26
C LEU A 9 21.60 -12.94 15.58
N TRP A 10 22.86 -12.97 15.16
CA TRP A 10 23.57 -11.80 14.62
C TRP A 10 24.14 -12.03 13.21
N LYS A 11 24.31 -13.30 12.81
CA LYS A 11 24.95 -13.67 11.53
C LYS A 11 23.97 -14.19 10.47
N LYS A 12 22.72 -14.52 10.83
CA LYS A 12 21.70 -14.99 9.88
C LYS A 12 20.90 -13.80 9.35
N ASP A 13 20.69 -13.80 8.03
CA ASP A 13 19.91 -12.81 7.28
C ASP A 13 18.57 -12.46 7.94
N GLU A 14 17.88 -13.46 8.50
CA GLU A 14 16.58 -13.27 9.15
C GLU A 14 16.61 -12.37 10.39
N TRP A 15 17.61 -12.53 11.26
CA TRP A 15 17.70 -11.73 12.48
C TRP A 15 18.26 -10.36 12.22
N LEU A 16 19.20 -10.25 11.30
CA LEU A 16 19.79 -8.97 10.98
C LEU A 16 18.76 -8.00 10.37
N ALA A 17 17.90 -8.49 9.48
CA ALA A 17 16.77 -7.70 8.97
C ALA A 17 15.82 -7.26 10.09
N VAL A 18 15.58 -8.11 11.10
CA VAL A 18 14.81 -7.77 12.30
C VAL A 18 15.49 -6.64 13.08
N TRP A 19 16.78 -6.77 13.37
CA TRP A 19 17.54 -5.79 14.13
C TRP A 19 17.59 -4.43 13.44
N ILE A 20 17.77 -4.41 12.12
CA ILE A 20 17.79 -3.17 11.35
C ILE A 20 16.40 -2.54 11.33
N GLY A 21 15.34 -3.33 11.19
CA GLY A 21 13.96 -2.85 11.30
C GLY A 21 13.69 -2.20 12.66
N PHE A 22 14.07 -2.85 13.76
CA PHE A 22 13.95 -2.28 15.10
C PHE A 22 14.85 -1.07 15.33
N LEU A 23 16.07 -1.07 14.80
CA LEU A 23 16.97 0.07 14.90
C LEU A 23 16.35 1.31 14.23
N ILE A 24 15.75 1.15 13.04
CA ILE A 24 15.02 2.24 12.37
C ILE A 24 13.86 2.74 13.23
N ILE A 25 13.09 1.82 13.84
CA ILE A 25 11.98 2.16 14.74
C ILE A 25 12.48 2.93 15.96
N ILE A 26 13.49 2.41 16.65
CA ILE A 26 14.08 3.00 17.86
C ILE A 26 14.66 4.37 17.56
N LEU A 27 15.44 4.51 16.49
CA LEU A 27 16.01 5.80 16.10
C LEU A 27 14.91 6.82 15.79
N THR A 28 13.84 6.41 15.11
CA THR A 28 12.70 7.29 14.84
C THR A 28 11.97 7.70 16.12
N LEU A 29 11.77 6.76 17.06
CA LEU A 29 11.20 7.05 18.39
C LEU A 29 12.12 7.95 19.23
N ALA A 30 13.43 7.83 19.07
CA ALA A 30 14.44 8.67 19.71
C ALA A 30 14.56 10.08 19.09
N GLY A 31 13.74 10.40 18.09
CA GLY A 31 13.66 11.73 17.48
C GLY A 31 14.45 11.90 16.19
N LEU A 32 15.00 10.84 15.59
CA LEU A 32 15.53 10.91 14.23
C LEU A 32 14.40 11.28 13.26
N LYS A 33 14.45 12.50 12.70
CA LYS A 33 13.48 12.98 11.71
C LYS A 33 14.06 12.88 10.31
N LEU A 34 13.68 11.83 9.60
CA LEU A 34 13.92 11.71 8.16
C LEU A 34 12.68 12.21 7.44
N THR A 35 12.80 13.38 6.82
CA THR A 35 11.70 13.97 6.04
C THR A 35 11.29 13.03 4.92
N ASN A 36 10.00 12.70 4.85
CA ASN A 36 9.46 11.89 3.76
C ASN A 36 9.63 12.63 2.43
N VAL A 37 10.21 11.95 1.45
CA VAL A 37 10.32 12.47 0.08
C VAL A 37 8.93 12.55 -0.54
N ASN A 38 8.58 13.73 -1.04
CA ASN A 38 7.35 13.91 -1.79
C ASN A 38 7.60 13.56 -3.26
N PHE A 39 6.87 12.55 -3.74
CA PHE A 39 6.87 12.14 -5.14
C PHE A 39 5.63 12.60 -5.91
N ARG A 40 4.65 13.24 -5.27
CA ARG A 40 3.39 13.61 -5.92
C ARG A 40 3.56 14.82 -6.81
N TRP A 41 3.26 14.66 -8.10
CA TRP A 41 3.25 15.73 -9.08
C TRP A 41 2.11 15.53 -10.08
N THR A 42 1.70 16.62 -10.70
CA THR A 42 0.67 16.66 -11.74
C THR A 42 1.29 17.46 -12.90
N ALA A 43 1.11 17.04 -14.15
CA ALA A 43 1.51 17.86 -15.30
C ALA A 43 0.51 19.01 -15.53
N ASP A 44 0.88 20.05 -16.28
CA ASP A 44 -0.03 21.19 -16.50
C ASP A 44 -1.27 20.80 -17.34
N GLY A 45 -1.10 19.94 -18.34
CA GLY A 45 -2.24 19.40 -19.11
C GLY A 45 -3.18 18.53 -18.27
N GLU A 46 -2.62 17.74 -17.35
CA GLU A 46 -3.42 16.93 -16.40
C GLU A 46 -4.16 17.83 -15.40
N PHE A 47 -3.52 18.90 -14.94
CA PHE A 47 -4.15 19.86 -14.04
C PHE A 47 -5.28 20.62 -14.74
N ALA A 48 -5.12 21.01 -16.00
CA ALA A 48 -6.18 21.63 -16.77
C ALA A 48 -7.40 20.68 -16.92
N SER A 49 -7.14 19.40 -17.16
CA SER A 49 -8.20 18.37 -17.22
C SER A 49 -8.91 18.20 -15.87
N PHE A 50 -8.13 18.09 -14.79
CA PHE A 50 -8.67 18.05 -13.42
C PHE A 50 -9.47 19.32 -13.09
N ALA A 51 -8.99 20.50 -13.48
CA ALA A 51 -9.66 21.77 -13.23
C ALA A 51 -11.03 21.83 -13.92
N ALA A 52 -11.11 21.34 -15.16
CA ALA A 52 -12.37 21.22 -15.90
C ALA A 52 -13.39 20.31 -15.19
N GLU A 53 -12.95 19.19 -14.60
CA GLU A 53 -13.81 18.28 -13.84
C GLU A 53 -14.42 18.92 -12.59
N GLN A 54 -13.78 19.95 -12.02
CA GLN A 54 -14.27 20.64 -10.83
C GLN A 54 -15.32 21.72 -11.13
N LEU A 55 -15.45 22.17 -12.39
CA LEU A 55 -16.36 23.26 -12.78
C LEU A 55 -17.81 23.03 -12.35
N PRO A 56 -18.43 21.85 -12.52
CA PRO A 56 -19.83 21.64 -12.13
C PRO A 56 -20.06 21.78 -10.62
N ALA A 57 -19.07 21.38 -9.81
CA ALA A 57 -19.15 21.47 -8.36
C ALA A 57 -19.00 22.93 -7.88
N VAL A 58 -18.13 23.71 -8.54
CA VAL A 58 -18.00 25.16 -8.31
C VAL A 58 -19.25 25.90 -8.77
N ASP A 59 -19.85 25.53 -9.90
CA ASP A 59 -21.12 26.10 -10.36
C ASP A 59 -22.26 25.88 -9.38
N LYS A 60 -22.34 24.67 -8.80
CA LYS A 60 -23.31 24.36 -7.74
C LYS A 60 -23.09 25.24 -6.51
N LEU A 61 -21.82 25.46 -6.13
CA LEU A 61 -21.46 26.33 -5.01
C LEU A 61 -21.86 27.79 -5.27
N ILE A 62 -21.63 28.32 -6.47
CA ILE A 62 -22.02 29.69 -6.85
C ILE A 62 -23.53 29.88 -6.65
N LYS A 63 -24.34 28.95 -7.18
CA LYS A 63 -25.82 29.01 -7.05
C LYS A 63 -26.28 28.94 -5.60
N GLU A 64 -25.66 28.08 -4.80
CA GLU A 64 -26.03 27.90 -3.39
C GLU A 64 -25.62 29.08 -2.51
N ALA A 65 -24.43 29.66 -2.74
CA ALA A 65 -23.99 30.87 -2.04
C ALA A 65 -24.90 32.07 -2.39
N GLY A 66 -25.23 32.24 -3.67
CA GLY A 66 -26.17 33.29 -4.10
C GLY A 66 -27.57 33.12 -3.50
N GLY A 67 -28.12 31.89 -3.51
CA GLY A 67 -29.42 31.60 -2.92
C GLY A 67 -29.50 31.80 -1.40
N LYS A 68 -28.37 31.80 -0.71
CA LYS A 68 -28.27 32.04 0.74
C LYS A 68 -27.86 33.48 1.11
N GLY A 69 -27.76 34.38 0.14
CA GLY A 69 -27.39 35.78 0.37
C GLY A 69 -25.91 36.01 0.70
N GLU A 70 -25.04 35.05 0.38
CA GLU A 70 -23.58 35.13 0.59
C GLU A 70 -22.90 35.68 -0.67
N GLU A 71 -23.23 36.91 -1.07
CA GLU A 71 -22.77 37.50 -2.34
C GLU A 71 -21.25 37.56 -2.46
N GLY A 72 -20.54 37.85 -1.36
CA GLY A 72 -19.08 37.86 -1.33
C GLY A 72 -18.46 36.49 -1.62
N LEU A 73 -19.07 35.42 -1.10
CA LEU A 73 -18.64 34.06 -1.38
C LEU A 73 -18.99 33.63 -2.81
N ALA A 74 -20.17 33.99 -3.30
CA ALA A 74 -20.58 33.73 -4.68
C ALA A 74 -19.65 34.41 -5.70
N ALA A 75 -19.22 35.65 -5.42
CA ALA A 75 -18.26 36.38 -6.24
C ALA A 75 -16.89 35.69 -6.27
N GLN A 76 -16.36 35.26 -5.11
CA GLN A 76 -15.08 34.52 -5.09
C GLN A 76 -15.20 33.12 -5.72
N ALA A 77 -16.34 32.45 -5.60
CA ALA A 77 -16.58 31.17 -6.25
C ALA A 77 -16.63 31.33 -7.79
N THR A 78 -17.17 32.46 -8.26
CA THR A 78 -17.15 32.83 -9.69
C THR A 78 -15.73 33.13 -10.16
N ALA A 79 -14.92 33.84 -9.38
CA ALA A 79 -13.51 34.07 -9.69
C ALA A 79 -12.70 32.75 -9.72
N LEU A 80 -13.00 31.81 -8.81
CA LEU A 80 -12.41 30.48 -8.82
C LEU A 80 -12.80 29.70 -10.08
N LYS A 81 -14.06 29.77 -10.52
CA LYS A 81 -14.50 29.16 -11.77
C LYS A 81 -13.71 29.69 -12.97
N VAL A 82 -13.60 31.01 -13.11
CA VAL A 82 -12.82 31.64 -14.20
C VAL A 82 -11.35 31.22 -14.15
N ALA A 83 -10.77 31.14 -12.95
CA ALA A 83 -9.42 30.66 -12.78
C ALA A 83 -9.26 29.18 -13.21
N LEU A 84 -10.23 28.32 -12.87
CA LEU A 84 -10.24 26.91 -13.28
C LEU A 84 -10.37 26.76 -14.80
N GLU A 85 -11.22 27.55 -15.44
CA GLU A 85 -11.37 27.60 -16.91
C GLU A 85 -10.06 28.00 -17.61
N SER A 86 -9.27 28.88 -16.98
CA SER A 86 -7.95 29.25 -17.52
C SER A 86 -6.93 28.11 -17.52
N GLY A 87 -7.16 27.05 -16.73
CA GLY A 87 -6.22 25.94 -16.53
C GLY A 87 -4.89 26.33 -15.86
N ASN A 88 -4.71 27.61 -15.49
CA ASN A 88 -3.46 28.12 -14.95
C ASN A 88 -3.39 27.93 -13.43
N ARG A 89 -2.44 27.12 -12.96
CA ARG A 89 -2.24 26.81 -11.53
C ARG A 89 -2.08 28.03 -10.65
N LYS A 90 -1.37 29.06 -11.11
CA LYS A 90 -1.11 30.27 -10.31
C LYS A 90 -2.41 31.03 -10.10
N ASN A 91 -3.18 31.24 -11.16
CA ASN A 91 -4.49 31.88 -11.08
C ASN A 91 -5.44 31.12 -10.16
N VAL A 92 -5.48 29.78 -10.29
CA VAL A 92 -6.30 28.92 -9.43
C VAL A 92 -5.84 29.01 -7.98
N GLY A 93 -4.54 28.99 -7.71
CA GLY A 93 -3.99 29.13 -6.36
C GLY A 93 -4.32 30.48 -5.71
N ASP A 94 -4.27 31.58 -6.46
CA ASP A 94 -4.61 32.90 -5.96
C ASP A 94 -6.13 33.06 -5.73
N ALA A 95 -6.96 32.47 -6.59
CA ALA A 95 -8.40 32.42 -6.39
C ALA A 95 -8.80 31.58 -5.16
N ILE A 96 -8.09 30.48 -4.90
CA ILE A 96 -8.27 29.66 -3.71
C ILE A 96 -7.99 30.44 -2.42
N LYS A 97 -6.91 31.21 -2.37
CA LYS A 97 -6.60 32.02 -1.17
C LYS A 97 -7.72 33.00 -0.84
N LYS A 98 -8.25 33.68 -1.87
CA LYS A 98 -9.39 34.59 -1.72
C LYS A 98 -10.68 33.86 -1.30
N MET A 99 -10.88 32.64 -1.80
CA MET A 99 -11.99 31.78 -1.37
C MET A 99 -11.88 31.40 0.11
N ASP A 100 -10.69 30.98 0.58
CA ASP A 100 -10.48 30.64 1.99
C ASP A 100 -10.71 31.85 2.93
N GLU A 101 -10.43 33.06 2.47
CA GLU A 101 -10.74 34.30 3.19
C GLU A 101 -12.25 34.59 3.21
N ALA A 102 -12.93 34.50 2.05
CA ALA A 102 -14.37 34.73 1.95
C ALA A 102 -15.20 33.74 2.79
N VAL A 103 -14.75 32.49 2.90
CA VAL A 103 -15.41 31.47 3.74
C VAL A 103 -15.39 31.83 5.21
N LYS A 104 -14.30 32.45 5.71
CA LYS A 104 -14.22 32.88 7.10
C LYS A 104 -15.25 33.98 7.41
N ALA A 105 -15.59 34.80 6.41
CA ALA A 105 -16.56 35.87 6.51
C ALA A 105 -18.01 35.43 6.25
N ALA A 106 -18.22 34.23 5.70
CA ALA A 106 -19.56 33.70 5.46
C ALA A 106 -20.32 33.52 6.78
N LYS A 107 -21.64 33.72 6.75
CA LYS A 107 -22.56 33.54 7.87
C LYS A 107 -23.17 32.13 7.89
N ASP A 108 -23.36 31.50 6.73
CA ASP A 108 -23.90 30.15 6.63
C ASP A 108 -22.90 29.05 7.05
N GLU A 109 -23.23 28.34 8.12
CA GLU A 109 -22.41 27.24 8.66
C GLU A 109 -22.29 26.03 7.71
N GLY A 110 -23.27 25.82 6.82
CA GLY A 110 -23.22 24.76 5.81
C GLY A 110 -22.15 25.02 4.76
N LEU A 111 -22.09 26.24 4.24
CA LEU A 111 -21.10 26.69 3.27
C LEU A 111 -19.69 26.73 3.89
N LYS A 112 -19.56 27.11 5.17
CA LYS A 112 -18.29 27.03 5.89
C LYS A 112 -17.67 25.63 5.93
N LYS A 113 -18.49 24.58 5.95
CA LYS A 113 -18.02 23.19 5.89
C LYS A 113 -17.78 22.73 4.45
N LYS A 114 -18.65 23.13 3.53
CA LYS A 114 -18.65 22.66 2.15
C LYS A 114 -17.54 23.26 1.29
N VAL A 115 -17.23 24.54 1.46
CA VAL A 115 -16.21 25.19 0.63
C VAL A 115 -14.82 24.59 0.88
N PRO A 116 -14.34 24.38 2.12
CA PRO A 116 -13.06 23.70 2.35
C PRO A 116 -13.01 22.29 1.78
N SER A 117 -14.12 21.53 1.79
CA SER A 117 -14.14 20.19 1.17
C SER A 117 -13.97 20.22 -0.35
N LEU A 118 -14.43 21.29 -1.00
CA LEU A 118 -14.26 21.50 -2.44
C LEU A 118 -12.87 22.06 -2.79
N VAL A 119 -12.41 23.05 -2.02
CA VAL A 119 -11.21 23.84 -2.31
C VAL A 119 -9.91 23.12 -1.92
N ARG A 120 -9.89 22.36 -0.82
CA ARG A 120 -8.68 21.65 -0.37
C ARG A 120 -8.12 20.66 -1.40
N PRO A 121 -8.93 19.80 -2.06
CA PRO A 121 -8.44 18.94 -3.13
C PRO A 121 -7.82 19.73 -4.29
N ILE A 122 -8.45 20.83 -4.70
CA ILE A 122 -7.96 21.70 -5.78
C ILE A 122 -6.62 22.32 -5.39
N ASN A 123 -6.53 22.88 -4.19
CA ASN A 123 -5.31 23.48 -3.65
C ASN A 123 -4.17 22.46 -3.55
N SER A 124 -4.51 21.22 -3.16
CA SER A 124 -3.53 20.13 -3.12
C SER A 124 -2.94 19.87 -4.50
N GLN A 125 -3.72 19.90 -5.57
CA GLN A 125 -3.24 19.70 -6.94
C GLN A 125 -2.45 20.88 -7.48
N VAL A 126 -2.88 22.12 -7.17
CA VAL A 126 -2.11 23.35 -7.49
C VAL A 126 -0.68 23.22 -6.94
N GLY A 127 -0.57 22.76 -5.69
CA GLY A 127 0.71 22.60 -5.01
C GLY A 127 1.57 21.43 -5.47
N ARG A 128 1.10 20.54 -6.36
CA ARG A 128 1.84 19.34 -6.84
C ARG A 128 2.53 19.61 -8.17
N THR A 129 3.67 20.29 -8.12
CA THR A 129 4.49 20.60 -9.30
C THR A 129 5.77 19.78 -9.33
N LEU A 130 6.34 19.60 -10.53
CA LEU A 130 7.63 18.96 -10.72
C LEU A 130 8.74 19.68 -9.94
N ASP A 131 8.71 21.01 -9.90
CA ASP A 131 9.70 21.82 -9.17
C ASP A 131 9.73 21.52 -7.68
N LYS A 132 8.59 21.14 -7.07
CA LYS A 132 8.58 20.73 -5.66
C LYS A 132 9.20 19.36 -5.46
N VAL A 133 9.01 18.45 -6.41
CA VAL A 133 9.63 17.12 -6.36
C VAL A 133 11.14 17.21 -6.52
N PHE A 134 11.63 18.05 -7.44
CA PHE A 134 13.06 18.29 -7.64
C PHE A 134 13.61 19.48 -6.83
N SER A 135 12.85 19.98 -5.85
CA SER A 135 13.32 21.06 -4.98
C SER A 135 14.53 20.62 -4.17
N VAL A 136 15.43 21.56 -3.89
CA VAL A 136 16.64 21.28 -3.08
C VAL A 136 16.28 20.64 -1.74
N SER A 137 15.21 21.09 -1.09
CA SER A 137 14.74 20.51 0.18
C SER A 137 14.34 19.03 0.03
N ASN A 138 13.60 18.69 -1.01
CA ASN A 138 13.13 17.32 -1.25
C ASN A 138 14.27 16.39 -1.69
N LEU A 139 15.17 16.87 -2.54
CA LEU A 139 16.36 16.11 -2.96
C LEU A 139 17.34 15.90 -1.79
N THR A 140 17.48 16.90 -0.92
CA THR A 140 18.29 16.77 0.31
C THR A 140 17.67 15.73 1.25
N ALA A 141 16.34 15.71 1.39
CA ALA A 141 15.66 14.67 2.16
C ALA A 141 15.90 13.26 1.57
N ALA A 142 15.80 13.11 0.24
CA ALA A 142 16.11 11.87 -0.44
C ALA A 142 17.58 11.45 -0.24
N PHE A 143 18.51 12.40 -0.29
CA PHE A 143 19.93 12.17 -0.03
C PHE A 143 20.19 11.72 1.42
N TYR A 144 19.55 12.33 2.42
CA TYR A 144 19.68 11.87 3.80
C TYR A 144 19.13 10.47 4.01
N ILE A 145 18.00 10.14 3.38
CA ILE A 145 17.46 8.77 3.40
C ILE A 145 18.42 7.80 2.71
N LEU A 146 18.99 8.17 1.56
CA LEU A 146 20.01 7.40 0.86
C LEU A 146 21.20 7.12 1.80
N VAL A 147 21.83 8.14 2.35
CA VAL A 147 23.01 8.00 3.22
C VAL A 147 22.68 7.17 4.45
N PHE A 148 21.55 7.45 5.11
CA PHE A 148 21.11 6.72 6.29
C PHE A 148 20.91 5.23 6.00
N PHE A 149 20.14 4.90 4.96
CA PHE A 149 19.94 3.50 4.58
C PHE A 149 21.19 2.85 4.02
N TRP A 150 22.04 3.59 3.33
CA TRP A 150 23.29 3.05 2.79
C TRP A 150 24.21 2.59 3.91
N ILE A 151 24.36 3.40 4.98
CA ILE A 151 25.13 3.03 6.17
C ILE A 151 24.50 1.81 6.84
N LEU A 152 23.20 1.85 7.15
CA LEU A 152 22.51 0.74 7.81
C LEU A 152 22.57 -0.55 7.00
N ALA A 153 22.28 -0.47 5.72
CA ALA A 153 22.27 -1.61 4.81
C ALA A 153 23.67 -2.22 4.68
N THR A 154 24.72 -1.38 4.63
CA THR A 154 26.11 -1.81 4.56
C THR A 154 26.58 -2.48 5.85
N ILE A 155 26.21 -1.95 7.02
CA ILE A 155 26.48 -2.60 8.32
C ILE A 155 25.87 -4.00 8.32
N GLY A 156 24.62 -4.11 7.88
CA GLY A 156 23.99 -5.40 7.73
C GLY A 156 24.72 -6.32 6.75
N ALA A 157 25.07 -5.82 5.57
CA ALA A 157 25.83 -6.59 4.57
C ALA A 157 27.17 -7.11 5.12
N ALA A 158 27.88 -6.28 5.91
CA ALA A 158 29.14 -6.66 6.55
C ALA A 158 28.95 -7.75 7.61
N LEU A 159 27.92 -7.64 8.45
CA LEU A 159 27.59 -8.65 9.46
C LEU A 159 27.16 -9.99 8.83
N MET A 160 26.56 -9.96 7.64
CA MET A 160 26.25 -11.14 6.83
C MET A 160 27.46 -11.71 6.06
N LYS A 161 28.65 -11.09 6.16
CA LYS A 161 29.87 -11.46 5.39
C LYS A 161 29.65 -11.47 3.88
N LEU A 162 28.84 -10.54 3.38
CA LEU A 162 28.67 -10.32 1.94
C LEU A 162 29.91 -9.62 1.34
N GLU A 163 29.97 -9.52 0.02
CA GLU A 163 30.99 -8.73 -0.69
C GLU A 163 30.77 -7.23 -0.49
N VAL A 164 31.15 -6.72 0.70
CA VAL A 164 30.81 -5.37 1.17
C VAL A 164 31.21 -4.28 0.17
N GLY A 165 32.39 -4.36 -0.45
CA GLY A 165 32.83 -3.37 -1.43
C GLY A 165 31.88 -3.26 -2.63
N LYS A 166 31.39 -4.40 -3.16
CA LYS A 166 30.43 -4.41 -4.26
C LYS A 166 29.02 -4.00 -3.79
N PHE A 167 28.64 -4.37 -2.58
CA PHE A 167 27.38 -3.93 -1.97
C PHE A 167 27.33 -2.40 -1.84
N ILE A 168 28.40 -1.80 -1.31
CA ILE A 168 28.55 -0.35 -1.16
C ILE A 168 28.38 0.36 -2.50
N ALA A 169 29.00 -0.17 -3.57
CA ALA A 169 28.88 0.41 -4.91
C ALA A 169 27.48 0.20 -5.52
N GLY A 170 26.85 -0.96 -5.30
CA GLY A 170 25.55 -1.32 -5.89
C GLY A 170 24.35 -0.65 -5.22
N PHE A 171 24.40 -0.40 -3.91
CA PHE A 171 23.27 0.13 -3.15
C PHE A 171 22.75 1.49 -3.68
N PRO A 172 23.59 2.51 -3.95
CA PRO A 172 23.12 3.76 -4.53
C PRO A 172 22.39 3.59 -5.87
N VAL A 173 22.82 2.64 -6.70
CA VAL A 173 22.15 2.35 -7.99
C VAL A 173 20.75 1.82 -7.76
N ILE A 174 20.57 0.85 -6.86
CA ILE A 174 19.24 0.32 -6.49
C ILE A 174 18.36 1.44 -5.94
N PHE A 175 18.93 2.31 -5.10
CA PHE A 175 18.20 3.45 -4.54
C PHE A 175 17.75 4.43 -5.62
N ILE A 176 18.61 4.78 -6.59
CA ILE A 176 18.29 5.68 -7.70
C ILE A 176 17.19 5.09 -8.59
N ILE A 177 17.29 3.81 -8.95
CA ILE A 177 16.23 3.13 -9.73
C ILE A 177 14.91 3.18 -8.96
N THR A 178 14.95 2.94 -7.65
CA THR A 178 13.78 3.00 -6.76
C THR A 178 13.21 4.41 -6.66
N PHE A 179 14.06 5.44 -6.60
CA PHE A 179 13.65 6.85 -6.63
C PHE A 179 12.92 7.18 -7.93
N ILE A 180 13.46 6.77 -9.07
CA ILE A 180 12.84 6.97 -10.39
C ILE A 180 11.48 6.27 -10.45
N ALA A 181 11.39 5.03 -9.97
CA ALA A 181 10.13 4.29 -9.93
C ALA A 181 9.06 4.99 -9.07
N GLN A 182 9.42 5.48 -7.89
CA GLN A 182 8.50 6.24 -7.04
C GLN A 182 8.11 7.58 -7.64
N PHE A 183 9.03 8.26 -8.32
CA PHE A 183 8.76 9.49 -9.05
C PHE A 183 7.72 9.28 -10.17
N LEU A 184 7.88 8.23 -10.98
CA LEU A 184 6.89 7.89 -12.02
C LEU A 184 5.54 7.53 -11.39
N ALA A 185 5.55 6.71 -10.35
CA ALA A 185 4.34 6.33 -9.62
C ALA A 185 3.64 7.49 -8.93
N GLY A 186 4.31 8.63 -8.72
CA GLY A 186 3.75 9.81 -8.06
C GLY A 186 3.01 10.77 -8.99
N ASN A 187 3.04 10.54 -10.31
CA ASN A 187 2.26 11.30 -11.28
C ASN A 187 0.75 11.15 -11.03
N TYR A 188 -0.02 12.21 -11.25
CA TYR A 188 -1.47 12.24 -11.05
C TYR A 188 -2.22 11.17 -11.85
N THR A 189 -1.97 11.07 -13.15
CA THR A 189 -2.65 10.10 -14.04
C THR A 189 -2.27 8.67 -13.66
N ILE A 190 -1.00 8.42 -13.37
CA ILE A 190 -0.51 7.11 -12.97
C ILE A 190 -1.15 6.67 -11.64
N LEU A 191 -1.22 7.57 -10.65
CA LEU A 191 -1.93 7.33 -9.39
C LEU A 191 -3.43 7.14 -9.61
N TYR A 192 -4.04 7.91 -10.52
CA TYR A 192 -5.46 7.80 -10.86
C TYR A 192 -5.79 6.42 -11.40
N TYR A 193 -4.94 5.83 -12.24
CA TYR A 193 -5.10 4.45 -12.73
C TYR A 193 -4.69 3.37 -11.71
N GLY A 194 -4.26 3.74 -10.51
CA GLY A 194 -3.84 2.77 -9.47
C GLY A 194 -2.52 2.07 -9.77
N LEU A 195 -1.69 2.61 -10.67
CA LEU A 195 -0.39 2.05 -11.02
C LEU A 195 0.65 2.40 -9.93
N GLU A 196 0.69 1.59 -8.88
CA GLU A 196 1.51 1.85 -7.70
C GLU A 196 3.02 1.72 -7.95
N TYR A 197 3.82 2.30 -7.04
CA TYR A 197 5.29 2.27 -7.08
C TYR A 197 5.87 0.86 -7.21
N VAL A 198 5.19 -0.13 -6.64
CA VAL A 198 5.62 -1.54 -6.72
C VAL A 198 5.68 -2.02 -8.17
N LEU A 199 4.68 -1.65 -8.99
CA LEU A 199 4.66 -1.99 -10.42
C LEU A 199 5.86 -1.38 -11.13
N TRP A 200 6.11 -0.09 -10.90
CA TRP A 200 7.20 0.64 -11.55
C TRP A 200 8.58 0.12 -11.12
N CYS A 201 8.77 -0.20 -9.84
CA CYS A 201 10.01 -0.80 -9.36
C CYS A 201 10.29 -2.12 -10.07
N LEU A 202 9.26 -2.95 -10.23
CA LEU A 202 9.35 -4.23 -10.91
C LEU A 202 9.64 -4.05 -12.41
N VAL A 203 8.83 -3.24 -13.12
CA VAL A 203 8.92 -3.03 -14.56
C VAL A 203 10.28 -2.45 -14.95
N ILE A 204 10.75 -1.43 -14.24
CA ILE A 204 12.06 -0.83 -14.52
C ILE A 204 13.18 -1.83 -14.26
N GLY A 205 13.12 -2.57 -13.14
CA GLY A 205 14.10 -3.62 -12.85
C GLY A 205 14.13 -4.71 -13.93
N LEU A 206 12.95 -5.15 -14.41
CA LEU A 206 12.82 -6.13 -15.48
C LEU A 206 13.36 -5.62 -16.82
N ILE A 207 13.08 -4.36 -17.16
CA ILE A 207 13.64 -3.73 -18.36
C ILE A 207 15.16 -3.75 -18.28
N ILE A 208 15.73 -3.34 -17.14
CA ILE A 208 17.18 -3.33 -16.95
C ILE A 208 17.76 -4.74 -17.10
N SER A 209 17.20 -5.72 -16.40
CA SER A 209 17.73 -7.08 -16.37
C SER A 209 17.59 -7.83 -17.70
N ASN A 210 16.57 -7.53 -18.51
CA ASN A 210 16.33 -8.23 -19.78
C ASN A 210 16.88 -7.51 -21.00
N VAL A 211 17.03 -6.18 -20.97
CA VAL A 211 17.57 -5.40 -22.10
C VAL A 211 19.09 -5.22 -21.98
N PHE A 212 19.57 -4.83 -20.80
CA PHE A 212 20.99 -4.53 -20.58
C PHE A 212 21.72 -5.65 -19.85
N GLY A 213 20.98 -6.50 -19.13
CA GLY A 213 21.54 -7.46 -18.19
C GLY A 213 21.97 -6.78 -16.89
N THR A 214 21.83 -7.49 -15.77
CA THR A 214 22.23 -6.96 -14.46
C THR A 214 23.71 -7.24 -14.23
N PRO A 215 24.57 -6.21 -14.09
CA PRO A 215 26.01 -6.42 -13.90
C PRO A 215 26.31 -7.23 -12.64
N LYS A 216 27.30 -8.12 -12.69
CA LYS A 216 27.65 -9.00 -11.55
C LYS A 216 28.01 -8.24 -10.27
N TRP A 217 28.57 -7.03 -10.39
CA TRP A 217 28.88 -6.19 -9.23
C TRP A 217 27.62 -5.61 -8.57
N LEU A 218 26.57 -5.32 -9.35
CA LEU A 218 25.29 -4.83 -8.84
C LEU A 218 24.53 -5.96 -8.12
N MET A 219 24.65 -7.20 -8.60
CA MET A 219 24.03 -8.38 -7.98
C MET A 219 24.44 -8.58 -6.51
N ALA A 220 25.59 -8.06 -6.08
CA ALA A 220 25.98 -8.09 -4.67
C ALA A 220 25.01 -7.29 -3.78
N ALA A 221 24.44 -6.20 -4.30
CA ALA A 221 23.47 -5.35 -3.62
C ALA A 221 22.00 -5.78 -3.81
N VAL A 222 21.73 -6.61 -4.83
CA VAL A 222 20.40 -7.18 -5.10
C VAL A 222 20.07 -8.22 -4.03
N LYS A 223 19.47 -7.77 -2.92
CA LYS A 223 19.13 -8.58 -1.73
C LYS A 223 17.66 -8.42 -1.37
N THR A 224 16.81 -9.00 -2.21
CA THR A 224 15.34 -8.94 -2.07
C THR A 224 14.87 -9.29 -0.66
N GLU A 225 15.24 -10.46 -0.14
CA GLU A 225 14.75 -10.93 1.17
C GLU A 225 15.16 -9.98 2.30
N TYR A 226 16.39 -9.48 2.27
CA TYR A 226 16.90 -8.54 3.26
C TYR A 226 16.04 -7.26 3.31
N PHE A 227 15.70 -6.72 2.13
CA PHE A 227 14.86 -5.53 2.03
C PHE A 227 13.41 -5.79 2.45
N ILE A 228 12.82 -6.92 2.01
CA ILE A 228 11.46 -7.32 2.37
C ILE A 228 11.32 -7.51 3.88
N LYS A 229 12.21 -8.30 4.49
CA LYS A 229 12.13 -8.66 5.92
C LYS A 229 12.25 -7.42 6.80
N THR A 230 13.17 -6.50 6.46
CA THR A 230 13.34 -5.24 7.17
C THR A 230 12.10 -4.35 7.05
N GLY A 231 11.57 -4.18 5.83
CA GLY A 231 10.34 -3.42 5.60
C GLY A 231 9.14 -4.02 6.33
N LEU A 232 9.07 -5.35 6.45
CA LEU A 232 8.00 -6.06 7.15
C LEU A 232 8.06 -5.83 8.66
N VAL A 233 9.24 -5.75 9.28
CA VAL A 233 9.36 -5.36 10.69
C VAL A 233 8.84 -3.93 10.91
N ILE A 234 9.23 -2.98 10.03
CA ILE A 234 8.74 -1.60 10.10
C ILE A 234 7.22 -1.53 9.87
N LEU A 235 6.67 -2.35 8.98
CA LEU A 235 5.22 -2.47 8.74
C LEU A 235 4.44 -2.76 10.03
N GLY A 236 5.02 -3.54 10.96
CA GLY A 236 4.39 -3.84 12.24
C GLY A 236 4.01 -2.58 13.03
N SER A 237 4.84 -1.53 12.97
CA SER A 237 4.55 -0.25 13.64
C SER A 237 3.30 0.49 13.12
N GLY A 238 2.84 0.14 11.91
CA GLY A 238 1.66 0.74 11.28
C GLY A 238 0.36 -0.02 11.55
N ILE A 239 0.43 -1.25 12.09
CA ILE A 239 -0.73 -2.09 12.38
C ILE A 239 -1.06 -1.94 13.87
N LEU A 240 -2.08 -1.12 14.16
CA LEU A 240 -2.46 -0.74 15.52
C LEU A 240 -3.72 -1.47 15.97
N PHE A 241 -3.69 -2.19 17.11
CA PHE A 241 -4.86 -2.87 17.67
C PHE A 241 -6.02 -1.91 17.98
N GLY A 242 -5.72 -0.68 18.41
CA GLY A 242 -6.76 0.35 18.59
C GLY A 242 -7.51 0.66 17.30
N GLU A 243 -6.81 0.70 16.15
CA GLU A 243 -7.45 0.90 14.84
C GLU A 243 -8.29 -0.31 14.44
N ILE A 244 -7.90 -1.54 14.83
CA ILE A 244 -8.72 -2.76 14.63
C ILE A 244 -10.07 -2.61 15.33
N VAL A 245 -10.05 -2.18 16.59
CA VAL A 245 -11.26 -2.01 17.41
C VAL A 245 -12.13 -0.86 16.85
N GLN A 246 -11.49 0.20 16.34
CA GLN A 246 -12.16 1.37 15.75
C GLN A 246 -12.64 1.17 14.31
N ALA A 247 -12.08 0.21 13.55
CA ALA A 247 -12.45 -0.07 12.16
C ALA A 247 -13.90 -0.54 11.97
N GLY A 248 -14.67 -0.65 13.07
CA GLY A 248 -16.08 -0.98 13.08
C GLY A 248 -16.30 -2.49 13.03
N GLY A 249 -17.21 -2.98 13.87
CA GLY A 249 -17.54 -4.41 13.92
C GLY A 249 -17.93 -4.97 12.55
N TYR A 250 -18.65 -4.19 11.74
CA TYR A 250 -19.07 -4.60 10.39
C TYR A 250 -17.89 -4.87 9.45
N GLY A 251 -16.88 -3.99 9.45
CA GLY A 251 -15.70 -4.14 8.59
C GLY A 251 -14.86 -5.36 8.97
N ILE A 252 -14.68 -5.62 10.27
CA ILE A 252 -13.94 -6.79 10.76
C ILE A 252 -14.68 -8.09 10.47
N VAL A 253 -16.00 -8.14 10.72
CA VAL A 253 -16.81 -9.33 10.41
C VAL A 253 -16.77 -9.65 8.92
N GLN A 254 -16.99 -8.64 8.06
CA GLN A 254 -16.85 -8.84 6.62
C GLN A 254 -15.43 -9.30 6.26
N GLY A 255 -14.41 -8.65 6.82
CA GLY A 255 -13.01 -9.00 6.57
C GLY A 255 -12.70 -10.45 6.90
N ILE A 256 -13.10 -10.96 8.07
CA ILE A 256 -12.87 -12.35 8.47
C ILE A 256 -13.56 -13.32 7.52
N LEU A 257 -14.83 -13.06 7.17
CA LEU A 257 -15.61 -13.94 6.29
C LEU A 257 -15.09 -13.94 4.85
N VAL A 258 -14.70 -12.77 4.32
CA VAL A 258 -14.10 -12.65 2.98
C VAL A 258 -12.74 -13.34 2.97
N VAL A 259 -11.84 -12.98 3.89
CA VAL A 259 -10.49 -13.54 3.94
C VAL A 259 -10.55 -15.04 4.10
N GLY A 260 -11.31 -15.58 5.06
CA GLY A 260 -11.37 -17.02 5.30
C GLY A 260 -11.86 -17.82 4.09
N VAL A 261 -13.00 -17.41 3.50
CA VAL A 261 -13.64 -18.14 2.41
C VAL A 261 -12.88 -17.97 1.09
N VAL A 262 -12.47 -16.76 0.76
CA VAL A 262 -11.74 -16.48 -0.49
C VAL A 262 -10.33 -17.06 -0.43
N TRP A 263 -9.65 -16.99 0.71
CA TRP A 263 -8.33 -17.60 0.87
C TRP A 263 -8.40 -19.11 0.67
N TYR A 264 -9.33 -19.79 1.35
CA TYR A 264 -9.50 -21.23 1.20
C TYR A 264 -9.93 -21.61 -0.22
N GLY A 265 -10.90 -20.89 -0.80
CA GLY A 265 -11.37 -21.12 -2.16
C GLY A 265 -10.26 -20.96 -3.20
N CYS A 266 -9.44 -19.91 -3.08
CA CYS A 266 -8.28 -19.70 -3.94
C CYS A 266 -7.23 -20.80 -3.76
N TYR A 267 -6.86 -21.11 -2.52
CA TYR A 267 -5.88 -22.15 -2.23
C TYR A 267 -6.34 -23.50 -2.80
N TRP A 268 -7.57 -23.91 -2.52
CA TRP A 268 -8.16 -25.12 -3.06
C TRP A 268 -8.18 -25.13 -4.60
N PHE A 269 -8.60 -24.04 -5.24
CA PHE A 269 -8.68 -23.95 -6.69
C PHE A 269 -7.29 -23.98 -7.35
N ALA A 270 -6.31 -23.27 -6.79
CA ALA A 270 -4.92 -23.30 -7.23
C ALA A 270 -4.34 -24.72 -7.13
N ARG A 271 -4.60 -25.42 -6.01
CA ARG A 271 -4.17 -26.82 -5.83
C ARG A 271 -4.83 -27.76 -6.84
N LYS A 272 -6.11 -27.56 -7.17
CA LYS A 272 -6.82 -28.31 -8.22
C LYS A 272 -6.20 -28.08 -9.60
N LEU A 273 -5.74 -26.85 -9.86
CA LEU A 273 -4.97 -26.51 -11.07
C LEU A 273 -3.51 -26.96 -11.02
N LYS A 274 -3.11 -27.75 -10.02
CA LYS A 274 -1.75 -28.29 -9.84
C LYS A 274 -0.69 -27.19 -9.66
N VAL A 275 -1.07 -26.05 -9.09
CA VAL A 275 -0.14 -25.04 -8.60
C VAL A 275 0.48 -25.55 -7.30
N ASP A 276 1.79 -25.36 -7.10
CA ASP A 276 2.47 -25.80 -5.88
C ASP A 276 1.94 -25.08 -4.63
N ASP A 277 2.14 -25.68 -3.45
CA ASP A 277 1.51 -25.20 -2.22
C ASP A 277 1.92 -23.79 -1.86
N GLU A 278 3.21 -23.51 -1.98
CA GLU A 278 3.80 -22.22 -1.66
C GLU A 278 3.20 -21.13 -2.55
N PHE A 279 3.15 -21.38 -3.86
CA PHE A 279 2.57 -20.45 -4.81
C PHE A 279 1.06 -20.27 -4.58
N ALA A 280 0.34 -21.36 -4.30
CA ALA A 280 -1.08 -21.31 -3.95
C ALA A 280 -1.35 -20.47 -2.69
N ALA A 281 -0.49 -20.57 -1.66
CA ALA A 281 -0.63 -19.78 -0.44
C ALA A 281 -0.35 -18.28 -0.68
N ILE A 282 0.64 -17.94 -1.50
CA ILE A 282 0.95 -16.54 -1.85
C ILE A 282 -0.19 -15.95 -2.69
N LEU A 283 -0.70 -16.70 -3.68
CA LEU A 283 -1.85 -16.31 -4.51
C LEU A 283 -3.10 -16.08 -3.66
N ALA A 284 -3.44 -17.05 -2.80
CA ALA A 284 -4.61 -17.01 -1.92
C ALA A 284 -4.54 -15.81 -0.96
N SER A 285 -3.36 -15.53 -0.42
CA SER A 285 -3.16 -14.38 0.47
C SER A 285 -3.25 -13.05 -0.26
N GLY A 286 -2.74 -12.99 -1.50
CA GLY A 286 -2.85 -11.80 -2.33
C GLY A 286 -4.30 -11.46 -2.65
N VAL A 287 -5.04 -12.41 -3.21
CA VAL A 287 -6.42 -12.22 -3.72
C VAL A 287 -7.46 -11.96 -2.62
N SER A 288 -7.23 -12.44 -1.39
CA SER A 288 -8.26 -12.44 -0.33
C SER A 288 -8.14 -11.31 0.69
N ILE A 289 -6.98 -10.67 0.81
CA ILE A 289 -6.70 -9.69 1.86
C ILE A 289 -6.50 -8.29 1.25
N CYS A 290 -5.26 -7.96 0.87
CA CYS A 290 -4.88 -6.61 0.45
C CYS A 290 -3.87 -6.64 -0.71
N GLY A 291 -3.95 -7.67 -1.54
CA GLY A 291 -3.09 -7.81 -2.69
C GLY A 291 -1.62 -7.95 -2.31
N VAL A 292 -0.86 -6.94 -2.71
CA VAL A 292 0.61 -6.96 -2.67
C VAL A 292 1.14 -7.11 -1.24
N SER A 293 0.64 -6.34 -0.28
CA SER A 293 1.20 -6.37 1.10
C SER A 293 0.95 -7.73 1.78
N ALA A 294 -0.19 -8.38 1.50
CA ALA A 294 -0.50 -9.71 2.01
C ALA A 294 0.35 -10.78 1.33
N ALA A 295 0.54 -10.69 0.01
CA ALA A 295 1.46 -11.56 -0.72
C ALA A 295 2.89 -11.45 -0.19
N ILE A 296 3.40 -10.24 0.08
CA ILE A 296 4.72 -10.02 0.68
C ILE A 296 4.80 -10.66 2.06
N ALA A 297 3.84 -10.35 2.94
CA ALA A 297 3.87 -10.81 4.33
C ALA A 297 3.83 -12.33 4.43
N THR A 298 2.95 -12.96 3.65
CA THR A 298 2.77 -14.42 3.64
C THR A 298 3.88 -15.13 2.89
N SER A 299 4.38 -14.58 1.78
CA SER A 299 5.58 -15.09 1.09
C SER A 299 6.78 -15.05 2.02
N GLY A 300 7.00 -13.95 2.74
CA GLY A 300 8.01 -13.90 3.79
C GLY A 300 7.78 -15.02 4.81
N ALA A 301 6.57 -15.12 5.36
CA ALA A 301 6.23 -16.07 6.43
C ALA A 301 6.47 -17.54 6.06
N ILE A 302 6.33 -17.91 4.78
CA ILE A 302 6.58 -19.28 4.31
C ILE A 302 7.97 -19.47 3.67
N LYS A 303 8.78 -18.40 3.61
CA LYS A 303 10.06 -18.31 2.87
C LYS A 303 9.88 -18.67 1.39
N GLY A 304 8.87 -18.04 0.77
CA GLY A 304 8.48 -18.25 -0.61
C GLY A 304 9.43 -17.61 -1.62
N ASP A 305 9.45 -18.18 -2.82
CA ASP A 305 10.29 -17.73 -3.92
C ASP A 305 9.96 -16.27 -4.33
N PRO A 306 10.94 -15.36 -4.30
CA PRO A 306 10.77 -13.97 -4.76
C PRO A 306 10.15 -13.83 -6.16
N LYS A 307 10.42 -14.77 -7.07
CA LYS A 307 9.87 -14.77 -8.42
C LYS A 307 8.37 -15.03 -8.41
N LYS A 308 7.88 -15.96 -7.56
CA LYS A 308 6.44 -16.22 -7.37
C LYS A 308 5.75 -15.01 -6.75
N LEU A 309 6.37 -14.38 -5.74
CA LEU A 309 5.86 -13.15 -5.14
C LEU A 309 5.70 -12.04 -6.19
N SER A 310 6.70 -11.86 -7.07
CA SER A 310 6.64 -10.89 -8.17
C SER A 310 5.52 -11.21 -9.16
N TYR A 311 5.35 -12.48 -9.51
CA TYR A 311 4.25 -12.92 -10.38
C TYR A 311 2.87 -12.59 -9.76
N VAL A 312 2.64 -12.96 -8.49
CA VAL A 312 1.39 -12.65 -7.78
C VAL A 312 1.15 -11.14 -7.70
N THR A 313 2.19 -10.38 -7.35
CA THR A 313 2.12 -8.91 -7.29
C THR A 313 1.71 -8.30 -8.62
N SER A 314 2.23 -8.84 -9.73
CA SER A 314 1.89 -8.38 -11.08
C SER A 314 0.42 -8.68 -11.41
N LEU A 315 -0.07 -9.88 -11.08
CA LEU A 315 -1.48 -10.25 -11.28
C LEU A 315 -2.43 -9.37 -10.47
N VAL A 316 -2.11 -9.12 -9.20
CA VAL A 316 -2.87 -8.22 -8.33
C VAL A 316 -3.02 -6.84 -8.99
N LEU A 317 -1.92 -6.25 -9.44
CA LEU A 317 -1.92 -4.90 -10.02
C LEU A 317 -2.66 -4.86 -11.37
N VAL A 318 -2.47 -5.87 -12.21
CA VAL A 318 -3.20 -5.99 -13.50
C VAL A 318 -4.70 -6.16 -13.27
N CYS A 319 -5.14 -6.90 -12.25
CA CYS A 319 -6.56 -7.08 -11.94
C CYS A 319 -7.18 -5.85 -11.27
N ALA A 320 -6.42 -5.10 -10.48
CA ALA A 320 -6.92 -3.92 -9.77
C ALA A 320 -7.38 -2.79 -10.72
N VAL A 321 -6.64 -2.56 -11.81
CA VAL A 321 -6.93 -1.48 -12.78
C VAL A 321 -8.34 -1.57 -13.38
N PRO A 322 -8.76 -2.68 -14.03
CA PRO A 322 -10.10 -2.77 -14.60
C PRO A 322 -11.18 -2.75 -13.52
N MET A 323 -10.96 -3.39 -12.36
CA MET A 323 -11.94 -3.41 -11.28
C MET A 323 -12.23 -2.02 -10.71
N MET A 324 -11.21 -1.17 -10.59
CA MET A 324 -11.35 0.20 -10.10
C MET A 324 -12.30 1.03 -10.96
N VAL A 325 -12.43 0.71 -12.26
CA VAL A 325 -13.36 1.39 -13.19
C VAL A 325 -14.72 0.67 -13.23
N ILE A 326 -14.69 -0.65 -13.36
CA ILE A 326 -15.90 -1.47 -13.57
C ILE A 326 -16.79 -1.47 -12.34
N MET A 327 -16.24 -1.58 -11.12
CA MET A 327 -17.05 -1.68 -9.91
C MET A 327 -17.89 -0.41 -9.65
N PRO A 328 -17.34 0.83 -9.71
CA PRO A 328 -18.13 2.06 -9.65
C PRO A 328 -19.22 2.14 -10.71
N TRP A 329 -18.96 1.68 -11.94
CA TRP A 329 -19.95 1.66 -13.01
C TRP A 329 -21.11 0.71 -12.69
N ILE A 330 -20.82 -0.47 -12.16
CA ILE A 330 -21.87 -1.41 -11.72
C ILE A 330 -22.70 -0.80 -10.59
N ILE A 331 -22.07 -0.17 -9.60
CA ILE A 331 -22.77 0.45 -8.47
C ILE A 331 -23.74 1.54 -8.96
N LYS A 332 -23.27 2.43 -9.84
CA LYS A 332 -24.11 3.49 -10.41
C LYS A 332 -25.20 2.94 -11.32
N GLY A 333 -24.87 1.98 -12.19
CA GLY A 333 -25.80 1.40 -13.15
C GLY A 333 -26.91 0.56 -12.51
N THR A 334 -26.65 -0.05 -11.36
CA THR A 334 -27.64 -0.82 -10.58
C THR A 334 -28.36 0.01 -9.53
N ASN A 335 -28.03 1.30 -9.40
CA ASN A 335 -28.52 2.19 -8.35
C ASN A 335 -28.35 1.58 -6.94
N MET A 336 -27.21 0.91 -6.74
CA MET A 336 -26.88 0.22 -5.50
C MET A 336 -26.66 1.23 -4.37
N ASP A 337 -27.11 0.88 -3.17
CA ASP A 337 -26.85 1.69 -1.98
C ASP A 337 -25.35 1.98 -1.81
N HIS A 338 -25.01 3.24 -1.52
CA HIS A 338 -23.62 3.69 -1.48
C HIS A 338 -22.80 3.03 -0.36
N MET A 339 -23.44 2.61 0.74
CA MET A 339 -22.78 1.90 1.84
C MET A 339 -22.40 0.49 1.39
N VAL A 340 -23.34 -0.21 0.76
CA VAL A 340 -23.11 -1.54 0.18
C VAL A 340 -22.04 -1.48 -0.91
N GLY A 341 -22.15 -0.53 -1.83
CA GLY A 341 -21.16 -0.33 -2.89
C GLY A 341 -19.77 -0.01 -2.34
N GLY A 342 -19.68 0.86 -1.32
CA GLY A 342 -18.45 1.15 -0.61
C GLY A 342 -17.83 -0.10 0.05
N ALA A 343 -18.64 -0.88 0.77
CA ALA A 343 -18.19 -2.08 1.45
C ALA A 343 -17.76 -3.18 0.46
N TRP A 344 -18.44 -3.29 -0.68
CA TRP A 344 -18.08 -4.21 -1.74
C TRP A 344 -16.74 -3.85 -2.38
N MET A 345 -16.54 -2.58 -2.76
CA MET A 345 -15.26 -2.09 -3.27
C MET A 345 -14.14 -2.27 -2.23
N GLY A 346 -14.40 -1.89 -0.98
CA GLY A 346 -13.45 -2.03 0.12
C GLY A 346 -13.06 -3.48 0.41
N GLY A 347 -13.95 -4.44 0.22
CA GLY A 347 -13.66 -5.85 0.45
C GLY A 347 -12.98 -6.57 -0.73
N THR A 348 -13.00 -5.98 -1.93
CA THR A 348 -12.58 -6.66 -3.17
C THR A 348 -11.39 -6.00 -3.86
N LEU A 349 -11.29 -4.67 -3.87
CA LEU A 349 -10.20 -3.97 -4.54
C LEU A 349 -8.91 -4.16 -3.76
N ASP A 350 -7.89 -4.71 -4.41
CA ASP A 350 -6.69 -5.22 -3.75
C ASP A 350 -5.71 -4.16 -3.27
N THR A 351 -5.96 -2.87 -3.53
CA THR A 351 -5.11 -1.80 -3.03
C THR A 351 -5.91 -0.69 -2.37
N SER A 352 -5.37 -0.11 -1.29
CA SER A 352 -6.02 1.01 -0.62
C SER A 352 -6.17 2.22 -1.56
N GLY A 353 -5.23 2.42 -2.49
CA GLY A 353 -5.31 3.47 -3.50
C GLY A 353 -6.48 3.29 -4.46
N SER A 354 -6.67 2.07 -4.99
CA SER A 354 -7.80 1.75 -5.88
C SER A 354 -9.15 1.87 -5.17
N VAL A 355 -9.25 1.51 -3.89
CA VAL A 355 -10.47 1.70 -3.09
C VAL A 355 -10.83 3.18 -2.96
N VAL A 356 -9.85 4.05 -2.66
CA VAL A 356 -10.09 5.49 -2.56
C VAL A 356 -10.50 6.09 -3.90
N ALA A 357 -9.82 5.70 -4.98
CA ALA A 357 -10.11 6.17 -6.33
C ALA A 357 -11.49 5.70 -6.82
N ALA A 358 -11.80 4.40 -6.70
CA ALA A 358 -13.09 3.85 -7.09
C ALA A 358 -14.23 4.40 -6.21
N GLY A 359 -13.99 4.51 -4.90
CA GLY A 359 -14.95 5.04 -3.94
C GLY A 359 -15.34 6.49 -4.20
N SER A 360 -14.37 7.34 -4.53
CA SER A 360 -14.63 8.75 -4.84
C SER A 360 -15.44 8.95 -6.11
N LEU A 361 -15.35 8.01 -7.07
CA LEU A 361 -16.20 8.01 -8.25
C LEU A 361 -17.67 7.73 -7.91
N VAL A 362 -17.98 7.02 -6.82
CA VAL A 362 -19.35 6.72 -6.38
C VAL A 362 -19.90 7.84 -5.49
N SER A 363 -19.32 8.02 -4.30
CA SER A 363 -19.68 9.08 -3.34
C SER A 363 -18.69 9.16 -2.18
N GLU A 364 -18.69 10.27 -1.45
CA GLU A 364 -17.84 10.43 -0.25
C GLU A 364 -18.14 9.36 0.82
N GLY A 365 -19.41 8.98 1.00
CA GLY A 365 -19.81 7.92 1.92
C GLY A 365 -19.28 6.54 1.51
N ALA A 366 -19.40 6.20 0.23
CA ALA A 366 -18.88 4.94 -0.32
C ALA A 366 -17.35 4.86 -0.17
N MET A 367 -16.64 5.97 -0.43
CA MET A 367 -15.20 6.04 -0.21
C MET A 367 -14.82 5.80 1.25
N LYS A 368 -15.48 6.46 2.21
CA LYS A 368 -15.20 6.30 3.64
C LYS A 368 -15.41 4.85 4.10
N ILE A 369 -16.54 4.24 3.75
CA ILE A 369 -16.82 2.84 4.11
C ILE A 369 -15.84 1.90 3.44
N GLY A 370 -15.54 2.10 2.15
CA GLY A 370 -14.59 1.27 1.44
C GLY A 370 -13.22 1.29 2.11
N VAL A 371 -12.74 2.47 2.50
CA VAL A 371 -11.49 2.60 3.25
C VAL A 371 -11.55 1.89 4.59
N ILE A 372 -12.65 2.03 5.35
CA ILE A 372 -12.83 1.38 6.65
C ILE A 372 -12.80 -0.16 6.50
N VAL A 373 -13.57 -0.71 5.56
CA VAL A 373 -13.60 -2.15 5.28
C VAL A 373 -12.22 -2.65 4.83
N LYS A 374 -11.54 -1.91 3.95
CA LYS A 374 -10.20 -2.30 3.49
C LYS A 374 -9.17 -2.29 4.61
N MET A 375 -9.21 -1.26 5.47
CA MET A 375 -8.34 -1.21 6.65
C MET A 375 -8.63 -2.35 7.62
N SER A 376 -9.90 -2.72 7.79
CA SER A 376 -10.31 -3.90 8.57
C SER A 376 -9.69 -5.19 8.02
N GLN A 377 -9.64 -5.36 6.69
CA GLN A 377 -8.96 -6.49 6.06
C GLN A 377 -7.44 -6.44 6.22
N ASN A 378 -6.82 -5.27 6.09
CA ASN A 378 -5.36 -5.11 6.20
C ASN A 378 -4.83 -5.55 7.57
N VAL A 379 -5.63 -5.40 8.61
CA VAL A 379 -5.31 -5.88 9.96
C VAL A 379 -5.08 -7.40 9.99
N LEU A 380 -5.82 -8.15 9.17
CA LEU A 380 -5.77 -9.61 9.13
C LEU A 380 -4.45 -10.15 8.53
N ILE A 381 -3.64 -9.30 7.89
CA ILE A 381 -2.33 -9.68 7.34
C ILE A 381 -1.44 -10.30 8.41
N GLY A 382 -1.38 -9.68 9.59
CA GLY A 382 -0.53 -10.15 10.70
C GLY A 382 -0.93 -11.55 11.16
N PHE A 383 -2.24 -11.77 11.34
CA PHE A 383 -2.80 -13.06 11.71
C PHE A 383 -2.58 -14.12 10.62
N ALA A 384 -2.84 -13.78 9.36
CA ALA A 384 -2.65 -14.69 8.23
C ALA A 384 -1.18 -15.11 8.08
N ALA A 385 -0.25 -14.15 8.16
CA ALA A 385 1.18 -14.42 8.11
C ALA A 385 1.63 -15.29 9.29
N PHE A 386 1.13 -15.03 10.50
CA PHE A 386 1.43 -15.83 11.68
C PHE A 386 0.91 -17.27 11.55
N ILE A 387 -0.36 -17.45 11.16
CA ILE A 387 -0.97 -18.77 10.93
C ILE A 387 -0.19 -19.54 9.86
N LEU A 388 0.14 -18.91 8.73
CA LEU A 388 0.90 -19.56 7.67
C LEU A 388 2.33 -19.91 8.10
N ALA A 389 3.00 -19.06 8.86
CA ALA A 389 4.31 -19.38 9.44
C ALA A 389 4.25 -20.64 10.30
N ILE A 390 3.21 -20.80 11.14
CA ILE A 390 2.98 -22.00 11.94
C ILE A 390 2.74 -23.20 11.04
N VAL A 391 1.75 -23.12 10.15
CA VAL A 391 1.37 -24.23 9.25
C VAL A 391 2.56 -24.71 8.44
N TRP A 392 3.36 -23.81 7.88
CA TRP A 392 4.55 -24.16 7.10
C TRP A 392 5.66 -24.79 7.92
N THR A 393 5.80 -24.35 9.17
CA THR A 393 6.78 -24.92 10.11
C THR A 393 6.49 -26.39 10.39
N PHE A 394 5.21 -26.72 10.61
CA PHE A 394 4.75 -28.10 10.78
C PHE A 394 4.81 -28.90 9.48
N LYS A 395 4.44 -28.30 8.33
CA LYS A 395 4.44 -28.98 7.04
C LYS A 395 5.83 -29.39 6.55
N LYS A 396 6.86 -28.63 6.90
CA LYS A 396 8.26 -28.98 6.61
C LYS A 396 8.82 -30.02 7.59
N ALA A 397 8.08 -30.46 8.61
CA ALA A 397 8.54 -31.50 9.55
C ALA A 397 8.42 -32.88 8.89
N ALA A 398 9.32 -33.81 9.25
CA ALA A 398 9.29 -35.15 8.68
C ALA A 398 7.96 -35.84 9.03
N PRO A 399 7.37 -36.64 8.11
CA PRO A 399 6.14 -37.39 8.41
C PRO A 399 6.37 -38.31 9.62
N GLY A 400 5.60 -38.12 10.70
CA GLY A 400 5.70 -38.92 11.92
C GLY A 400 6.46 -38.27 13.08
N GLU A 401 7.16 -37.16 12.87
CA GLU A 401 7.73 -36.35 13.95
C GLU A 401 6.77 -35.21 14.30
N GLN A 402 6.35 -35.12 15.57
CA GLN A 402 5.85 -33.85 16.10
C GLN A 402 7.07 -32.98 16.38
N PRO A 403 7.36 -31.94 15.58
CA PRO A 403 8.53 -31.11 15.81
C PRO A 403 8.43 -30.50 17.21
N GLY A 404 9.44 -30.78 18.04
CA GLY A 404 9.49 -30.21 19.39
C GLY A 404 9.47 -28.69 19.35
N ALA A 405 9.07 -28.03 20.44
CA ALA A 405 8.97 -26.56 20.51
C ALA A 405 10.25 -25.82 20.07
N ILE A 406 11.42 -26.43 20.30
CA ILE A 406 12.73 -25.92 19.86
C ILE A 406 12.88 -25.94 18.33
N GLU A 407 12.41 -26.99 17.66
CA GLU A 407 12.48 -27.11 16.21
C GLU A 407 11.52 -26.14 15.53
N ILE A 408 10.31 -25.98 16.10
CA ILE A 408 9.37 -24.94 15.70
C ILE A 408 10.02 -23.57 15.82
N TRP A 409 10.69 -23.29 16.95
CA TRP A 409 11.41 -22.03 17.13
C TRP A 409 12.47 -21.80 16.05
N PHE A 410 13.29 -22.79 15.69
CA PHE A 410 14.32 -22.60 14.66
C PHE A 410 13.75 -22.41 13.24
N ARG A 411 12.58 -22.99 12.97
CA ARG A 411 11.93 -22.91 11.66
C ARG A 411 11.07 -21.65 11.51
N PHE A 412 10.50 -21.15 12.61
CA PHE A 412 9.63 -19.99 12.62
C PHE A 412 10.37 -18.74 12.11
N PRO A 413 9.83 -18.02 11.11
CA PRO A 413 10.50 -16.87 10.51
C PRO A 413 10.61 -15.71 11.51
N LYS A 414 11.84 -15.28 11.79
CA LYS A 414 12.12 -14.36 12.89
C LYS A 414 11.62 -12.93 12.65
N PHE A 415 11.57 -12.49 11.39
CA PHE A 415 11.01 -11.19 11.03
C PHE A 415 9.49 -11.11 11.29
N VAL A 416 8.75 -12.23 11.29
CA VAL A 416 7.33 -12.24 11.70
C VAL A 416 7.22 -11.90 13.19
N LEU A 417 8.12 -12.43 14.03
CA LEU A 417 8.19 -12.04 15.44
C LEU A 417 8.49 -10.54 15.58
N GLY A 418 9.44 -10.03 14.79
CA GLY A 418 9.75 -8.60 14.77
C GLY A 418 8.55 -7.72 14.42
N PHE A 419 7.79 -8.10 13.39
CA PHE A 419 6.53 -7.45 13.04
C PHE A 419 5.49 -7.50 14.17
N MET A 420 5.29 -8.67 14.78
CA MET A 420 4.33 -8.84 15.88
C MET A 420 4.72 -7.99 17.09
N VAL A 421 5.99 -8.01 17.49
CA VAL A 421 6.51 -7.22 18.60
C VAL A 421 6.37 -5.73 18.31
N ALA A 422 6.72 -5.26 17.11
CA ALA A 422 6.52 -3.87 16.72
C ALA A 422 5.03 -3.46 16.79
N SER A 423 4.12 -4.30 16.28
CA SER A 423 2.68 -4.05 16.35
C SER A 423 2.16 -3.98 17.78
N LEU A 424 2.56 -4.91 18.67
CA LEU A 424 2.16 -4.90 20.07
C LEU A 424 2.70 -3.67 20.82
N ILE A 425 3.97 -3.30 20.60
CA ILE A 425 4.58 -2.12 21.22
C ILE A 425 3.80 -0.85 20.81
N PHE A 426 3.59 -0.67 19.51
CA PHE A 426 2.89 0.51 18.99
C PHE A 426 1.41 0.55 19.38
N SER A 427 0.81 -0.61 19.63
CA SER A 427 -0.61 -0.69 19.99
C SER A 427 -0.90 -0.50 21.47
N PHE A 428 0.00 -0.96 22.35
CA PHE A 428 -0.28 -1.08 23.78
C PHE A 428 0.72 -0.38 24.69
N LEU A 429 1.98 -0.21 24.25
CA LEU A 429 3.04 0.34 25.11
C LEU A 429 3.32 1.83 24.83
N LEU A 430 3.09 2.28 23.59
CA LEU A 430 3.29 3.68 23.23
C LEU A 430 1.98 4.47 23.34
N ASP A 431 2.08 5.71 23.79
CA ASP A 431 0.93 6.60 23.84
C ASP A 431 0.50 7.05 22.42
N PRO A 432 -0.80 7.35 22.21
CA PRO A 432 -1.30 7.73 20.89
C PRO A 432 -0.62 8.96 20.27
N LYS A 433 -0.10 9.90 21.07
CA LYS A 433 0.56 11.11 20.53
C LYS A 433 1.91 10.73 19.93
N THR A 434 2.70 9.91 20.63
CA THR A 434 3.96 9.38 20.13
C THR A 434 3.75 8.57 18.85
N VAL A 435 2.77 7.66 18.83
CA VAL A 435 2.44 6.86 17.65
C VAL A 435 2.10 7.75 16.45
N ASN A 436 1.20 8.72 16.63
CA ASN A 436 0.79 9.63 15.57
C ASN A 436 1.96 10.49 15.05
N ALA A 437 2.92 10.84 15.91
CA ALA A 437 4.09 11.62 15.53
C ALA A 437 5.05 10.84 14.61
N VAL A 438 5.18 9.52 14.78
CA VAL A 438 6.16 8.71 14.04
C VAL A 438 5.56 7.84 12.92
N LYS A 439 4.25 7.53 12.98
CA LYS A 439 3.57 6.60 12.05
C LYS A 439 3.78 6.99 10.59
N GLY A 440 3.66 8.28 10.27
CA GLY A 440 3.85 8.79 8.91
C GLY A 440 5.28 8.61 8.39
N GLN A 441 6.28 8.84 9.24
CA GLN A 441 7.69 8.67 8.89
C GLN A 441 8.04 7.19 8.73
N LEU A 442 7.68 6.33 9.69
CA LEU A 442 7.91 4.89 9.59
C LEU A 442 7.20 4.28 8.38
N GLY A 443 6.00 4.76 8.05
CA GLY A 443 5.28 4.39 6.84
C GLY A 443 6.05 4.74 5.56
N GLY A 444 6.67 5.92 5.50
CA GLY A 444 7.51 6.34 4.37
C GLY A 444 8.82 5.55 4.27
N LEU A 445 9.51 5.33 5.38
CA LEU A 445 10.72 4.51 5.43
C LEU A 445 10.42 3.06 5.00
N ARG A 446 9.35 2.46 5.50
CA ARG A 446 8.87 1.14 5.04
C ARG A 446 8.67 1.09 3.53
N THR A 447 8.02 2.09 2.95
CA THR A 447 7.77 2.15 1.49
C THR A 447 9.07 2.09 0.72
N TRP A 448 10.13 2.78 1.15
CA TRP A 448 11.45 2.69 0.54
C TRP A 448 12.06 1.28 0.60
N TRP A 449 12.00 0.62 1.77
CA TRP A 449 12.51 -0.74 1.92
C TRP A 449 11.79 -1.73 1.01
N PHE A 450 10.46 -1.66 0.93
CA PHE A 450 9.69 -2.48 -0.03
C PHE A 450 9.98 -2.10 -1.49
N ALA A 451 10.08 -0.81 -1.81
CA ALA A 451 10.37 -0.38 -3.16
C ALA A 451 11.75 -0.89 -3.64
N MET A 452 12.78 -0.83 -2.79
CA MET A 452 14.09 -1.43 -3.08
C MET A 452 14.01 -2.94 -3.24
N ALA A 453 13.21 -3.64 -2.43
CA ALA A 453 12.97 -5.07 -2.61
C ALA A 453 12.39 -5.39 -3.99
N PHE A 454 11.36 -4.67 -4.44
CA PHE A 454 10.75 -4.90 -5.75
C PHE A 454 11.68 -4.53 -6.90
N THR A 455 12.48 -3.48 -6.74
CA THR A 455 13.56 -3.15 -7.67
C THR A 455 14.55 -4.32 -7.77
N CYS A 456 14.98 -4.89 -6.63
CA CYS A 456 15.86 -6.06 -6.59
C CYS A 456 15.23 -7.26 -7.31
N ILE A 457 13.96 -7.55 -7.06
CA ILE A 457 13.24 -8.64 -7.73
C ILE A 457 13.25 -8.44 -9.24
N GLY A 458 12.93 -7.23 -9.73
CA GLY A 458 12.96 -6.92 -11.16
C GLY A 458 14.36 -7.14 -11.75
N LEU A 459 15.40 -6.69 -11.05
CA LEU A 459 16.80 -6.81 -11.47
C LEU A 459 17.32 -8.26 -11.50
N GLU A 460 16.77 -9.18 -10.71
CA GLU A 460 17.16 -10.60 -10.73
C GLU A 460 16.20 -11.52 -11.51
N THR A 461 15.09 -10.98 -12.04
CA THR A 461 14.07 -11.75 -12.75
C THR A 461 14.19 -11.63 -14.26
N ARG A 462 14.03 -12.75 -14.97
CA ARG A 462 13.89 -12.75 -16.44
C ARG A 462 12.41 -12.71 -16.82
N PHE A 463 12.05 -11.90 -17.81
CA PHE A 463 10.67 -11.76 -18.28
C PHE A 463 10.08 -13.11 -18.72
N VAL A 464 10.89 -13.93 -19.40
CA VAL A 464 10.49 -15.27 -19.84
C VAL A 464 10.19 -16.20 -18.66
N ASP A 465 10.90 -16.07 -17.53
CA ASP A 465 10.66 -16.88 -16.34
C ASP A 465 9.29 -16.56 -15.72
N LEU A 466 8.86 -15.29 -15.76
CA LEU A 466 7.54 -14.85 -15.30
C LEU A 466 6.42 -15.40 -16.18
N PHE A 467 6.53 -15.29 -17.50
CA PHE A 467 5.47 -15.77 -18.41
C PHE A 467 5.36 -17.29 -18.47
N ARG A 468 6.48 -18.01 -18.34
CA ARG A 468 6.48 -19.48 -18.30
C ARG A 468 6.14 -20.03 -16.92
N MET A 469 6.02 -19.17 -15.89
CA MET A 469 5.80 -19.61 -14.52
C MET A 469 4.45 -20.33 -14.38
N GLY A 470 4.50 -21.63 -14.09
CA GLY A 470 3.32 -22.46 -13.88
C GLY A 470 2.42 -22.66 -15.10
N GLY A 471 2.89 -22.32 -16.32
CA GLY A 471 2.15 -22.56 -17.57
C GLY A 471 0.75 -21.92 -17.60
N GLY A 472 0.59 -20.73 -17.02
CA GLY A 472 -0.69 -20.00 -16.97
C GLY A 472 -1.68 -20.49 -15.91
N ARG A 473 -1.44 -21.65 -15.26
CA ARG A 473 -2.29 -22.19 -14.18
C ARG A 473 -2.39 -21.23 -12.98
N PRO A 474 -1.29 -20.59 -12.51
CA PRO A 474 -1.36 -19.60 -11.44
C PRO A 474 -2.25 -18.40 -11.78
N ALA A 475 -2.17 -17.87 -13.01
CA ALA A 475 -3.05 -16.79 -13.47
C ALA A 475 -4.51 -17.24 -13.52
N GLY A 476 -4.79 -18.42 -14.07
CA GLY A 476 -6.14 -18.98 -14.06
C GLY A 476 -6.70 -19.15 -12.65
N ALA A 477 -5.88 -19.62 -11.71
CA ALA A 477 -6.25 -19.73 -10.29
C ALA A 477 -6.57 -18.37 -9.68
N PHE A 478 -5.72 -17.36 -9.92
CA PHE A 478 -5.90 -16.01 -9.41
C PHE A 478 -7.16 -15.37 -9.97
N LEU A 479 -7.36 -15.40 -11.29
CA LEU A 479 -8.53 -14.79 -11.95
C LEU A 479 -9.84 -15.46 -11.54
N GLY A 480 -9.85 -16.80 -11.45
CA GLY A 480 -11.01 -17.54 -10.96
C GLY A 480 -11.32 -17.21 -9.49
N ALA A 481 -10.29 -17.12 -8.65
CA ALA A 481 -10.45 -16.70 -7.26
C ALA A 481 -10.87 -15.24 -7.12
N GLN A 482 -10.40 -14.35 -8.00
CA GLN A 482 -10.78 -12.94 -8.00
C GLN A 482 -12.24 -12.77 -8.40
N LEU A 483 -12.70 -13.51 -9.41
CA LEU A 483 -14.12 -13.53 -9.77
C LEU A 483 -14.97 -14.05 -8.61
N PHE A 484 -14.53 -15.14 -7.95
CA PHE A 484 -15.19 -15.64 -6.76
C PHE A 484 -15.22 -14.60 -5.62
N ASN A 485 -14.11 -13.90 -5.40
CA ASN A 485 -14.02 -12.81 -4.41
C ASN A 485 -15.03 -11.69 -4.72
N ILE A 486 -15.08 -11.24 -5.98
CA ILE A 486 -16.03 -10.20 -6.42
C ILE A 486 -17.47 -10.59 -6.06
N LEU A 487 -17.87 -11.83 -6.36
CA LEU A 487 -19.24 -12.30 -6.12
C LEU A 487 -19.53 -12.53 -4.63
N TRP A 488 -18.59 -13.18 -3.92
CA TRP A 488 -18.75 -13.49 -2.50
C TRP A 488 -18.79 -12.22 -1.65
N THR A 489 -17.91 -11.28 -1.92
CA THR A 489 -17.85 -10.00 -1.21
C THR A 489 -19.09 -9.14 -1.51
N LEU A 490 -19.64 -9.21 -2.73
CA LEU A 490 -20.91 -8.53 -3.04
C LEU A 490 -22.06 -9.05 -2.17
N LEU A 491 -22.18 -10.38 -2.05
CA LEU A 491 -23.18 -11.01 -1.19
C LEU A 491 -23.02 -10.55 0.26
N LEU A 492 -21.80 -10.59 0.81
CA LEU A 492 -21.55 -10.15 2.18
C LEU A 492 -21.82 -8.66 2.40
N ALA A 493 -21.47 -7.80 1.42
CA ALA A 493 -21.76 -6.38 1.50
C ALA A 493 -23.27 -6.12 1.61
N TYR A 494 -24.09 -6.81 0.83
CA TYR A 494 -25.56 -6.73 0.96
C TYR A 494 -26.06 -7.24 2.31
N LEU A 495 -25.54 -8.39 2.76
CA LEU A 495 -25.98 -9.00 4.01
C LEU A 495 -25.64 -8.14 5.23
N ILE A 496 -24.43 -7.56 5.27
CA ILE A 496 -23.90 -6.85 6.44
C ILE A 496 -24.27 -5.36 6.41
N PHE A 497 -24.11 -4.69 5.27
CA PHE A 497 -24.28 -3.24 5.15
C PHE A 497 -25.64 -2.84 4.58
N GLY A 498 -26.36 -3.77 3.94
CA GLY A 498 -27.68 -3.53 3.34
C GLY A 498 -28.86 -3.58 4.32
N GLY A 499 -28.62 -3.77 5.62
CA GLY A 499 -29.69 -3.81 6.62
C GLY A 499 -30.30 -5.19 6.88
N ILE A 500 -29.76 -6.27 6.31
CA ILE A 500 -30.35 -7.61 6.36
C ILE A 500 -29.97 -8.36 7.65
N LEU A 501 -28.66 -8.54 7.90
CA LEU A 501 -28.16 -9.22 9.10
C LEU A 501 -27.98 -8.25 10.27
N PHE A 502 -27.68 -6.99 9.97
CA PHE A 502 -27.43 -5.96 10.96
C PHE A 502 -28.10 -4.65 10.55
N PRO A 503 -28.46 -3.77 11.50
CA PRO A 503 -28.98 -2.44 11.17
C PRO A 503 -27.98 -1.68 10.31
N ALA A 504 -28.47 -1.09 9.20
CA ALA A 504 -27.64 -0.33 8.29
C ALA A 504 -26.84 0.74 9.07
N PRO A 505 -25.51 0.79 8.92
CA PRO A 505 -24.70 1.74 9.67
C PRO A 505 -25.09 3.17 9.30
N LYS A 506 -25.40 3.99 10.31
CA LYS A 506 -25.62 5.44 10.14
C LYS A 506 -24.24 6.11 10.16
N LEU A 507 -23.80 6.68 9.03
CA LEU A 507 -22.58 7.50 8.95
C LEU A 507 -22.85 8.97 9.17
#